data_AF-A0A0C3DK77-F1
#
_entry.id   AF-A0A0C3DK77-F1
#
_cell.length_a   1.000
_cell.length_b   1.000
_cell.length_c   1.000
_cell.angle_alpha   90.00
_cell.angle_beta   90.00
_cell.angle_gamma   90.00
#
_symmetry.space_group_name_H-M   'P 1'
#
loop_
_entity.id
_entity.type
_entity.pdbx_description
1 polymer ?
#
loop_
_entity_poly.entity_id
_entity_poly.type
_entity_poly.pdbx_seq_one_letter_code
_entity_poly.pdbx_strand_id
1 'polypeptide(L)'
;MVRISPPLDDPSASLKDLDEEVLVQKANSALELTRTNNPTIPEEAQFISAKKINHGQVLYKVDSPETADWLRSSAGAKAFIANFGPNVSLATKPFPVLVEYVPLRFNTDNPSTLRDMESKNDLPTGAIKSTRWIKPIERRSPQQRRAHLTLEILKPGDANQTI
;
A
#
# COMPACT_ATOMS: atom_id res chain seq x y z
N MET A 1 2.29 1.81 -11.09
CA MET A 1 1.55 0.53 -11.11
C MET A 1 0.84 0.33 -9.78
N VAL A 2 -0.41 -0.09 -9.83
CA VAL A 2 -1.31 -0.29 -8.68
C VAL A 2 -1.98 -1.65 -8.81
N ARG A 3 -1.94 -2.47 -7.75
CA ARG A 3 -2.52 -3.82 -7.77
C ARG A 3 -3.90 -3.76 -7.12
N ILE A 4 -4.88 -4.38 -7.76
CA ILE A 4 -6.24 -4.53 -7.27
C ILE A 4 -6.49 -6.01 -7.03
N SER A 5 -6.96 -6.35 -5.83
CA SER A 5 -7.27 -7.73 -5.45
C SER A 5 -8.76 -7.88 -5.15
N PRO A 6 -9.46 -8.88 -5.76
CA PRO A 6 -10.78 -9.28 -5.30
C PRO A 6 -10.70 -9.88 -3.89
N PRO A 7 -11.81 -10.07 -3.16
CA PRO A 7 -11.79 -10.68 -1.84
C PRO A 7 -11.52 -12.17 -1.99
N LEU A 8 -11.09 -12.79 -0.87
CA LEU A 8 -10.77 -14.21 -0.87
C LEU A 8 -11.97 -15.14 -1.13
N ASP A 9 -13.23 -14.71 -0.94
CA ASP A 9 -14.39 -15.63 -0.83
C ASP A 9 -15.68 -15.26 -1.63
N ASP A 10 -15.63 -14.40 -2.65
CA ASP A 10 -16.84 -14.06 -3.45
C ASP A 10 -16.71 -14.48 -4.93
N PRO A 11 -17.42 -15.53 -5.38
CA PRO A 11 -17.41 -15.98 -6.78
C PRO A 11 -18.23 -15.10 -7.73
N SER A 12 -19.00 -14.11 -7.25
CA SER A 12 -19.88 -13.28 -8.09
C SER A 12 -19.24 -12.00 -8.66
N ALA A 13 -18.09 -11.59 -8.12
CA ALA A 13 -17.34 -10.40 -8.55
C ALA A 13 -16.14 -10.77 -9.44
N SER A 14 -16.36 -11.62 -10.45
CA SER A 14 -15.28 -12.23 -11.23
C SER A 14 -14.65 -11.23 -12.21
N LEU A 15 -13.66 -10.45 -11.73
CA LEU A 15 -12.70 -9.73 -12.57
C LEU A 15 -11.90 -10.68 -13.50
N LYS A 16 -12.01 -12.00 -13.29
CA LYS A 16 -11.32 -13.05 -14.06
C LYS A 16 -11.89 -13.17 -15.47
N ASP A 17 -13.20 -12.97 -15.62
CA ASP A 17 -13.92 -13.19 -16.87
C ASP A 17 -13.97 -11.95 -17.77
N LEU A 18 -13.52 -10.79 -17.26
CA LEU A 18 -13.46 -9.54 -18.01
C LEU A 18 -12.16 -9.43 -18.79
N ASP A 19 -12.26 -8.91 -20.01
CA ASP A 19 -11.09 -8.55 -20.83
C ASP A 19 -10.34 -7.35 -20.23
N GLU A 20 -9.04 -7.28 -20.53
CA GLU A 20 -8.16 -6.25 -19.98
C GLU A 20 -8.61 -4.83 -20.39
N GLU A 21 -9.18 -4.68 -21.59
CA GLU A 21 -9.75 -3.41 -22.05
C GLU A 21 -11.00 -3.01 -21.23
N VAL A 22 -11.89 -3.96 -20.97
CA VAL A 22 -13.10 -3.74 -20.15
C VAL A 22 -12.71 -3.41 -18.71
N LEU A 23 -11.65 -4.02 -18.19
CA LEU A 23 -11.10 -3.72 -16.86
C LEU A 23 -10.56 -2.29 -16.76
N VAL A 24 -9.95 -1.77 -17.83
CA VAL A 24 -9.49 -0.36 -17.90
C VAL A 24 -10.68 0.58 -17.97
N GLN A 25 -11.66 0.29 -18.83
CA GLN A 25 -12.87 1.11 -18.96
C GLN A 25 -13.62 1.22 -17.62
N LYS A 26 -13.84 0.09 -16.94
CA LYS A 26 -14.45 0.06 -15.60
C LYS A 26 -13.67 0.88 -14.58
N ALA A 27 -12.33 0.79 -14.58
CA ALA A 27 -11.48 1.54 -13.68
C ALA A 27 -11.56 3.06 -13.93
N ASN A 28 -11.57 3.48 -15.19
CA ASN A 28 -11.72 4.88 -15.56
C ASN A 28 -13.13 5.41 -15.22
N SER A 29 -14.20 4.63 -15.44
CA SER A 29 -15.56 5.04 -15.00
C SER A 29 -15.65 5.24 -13.48
N ALA A 30 -15.04 4.36 -12.68
CA ALA A 30 -14.97 4.53 -11.23
C ALA A 30 -14.15 5.76 -10.82
N LEU A 31 -13.09 6.07 -11.57
CA LEU A 31 -12.25 7.24 -11.36
C LEU A 31 -13.01 8.54 -11.65
N GLU A 32 -13.78 8.60 -12.73
CA GLU A 32 -14.65 9.74 -13.06
C GLU A 32 -15.71 9.99 -11.97
N LEU A 33 -16.36 8.92 -11.48
CA LEU A 33 -17.32 9.02 -10.37
C LEU A 33 -16.67 9.53 -9.07
N THR A 34 -15.41 9.17 -8.86
CA THR A 34 -14.64 9.64 -7.71
C THR A 34 -14.29 11.12 -7.86
N ARG A 35 -13.96 11.58 -9.07
CA ARG A 35 -13.60 12.96 -9.39
C ARG A 35 -14.72 13.94 -9.07
N THR A 36 -15.97 13.58 -9.34
CA THR A 36 -17.13 14.43 -9.02
C THR A 36 -17.27 14.73 -7.53
N ASN A 37 -16.77 13.85 -6.66
CA ASN A 37 -16.98 13.92 -5.21
C ASN A 37 -15.72 14.28 -4.42
N ASN A 38 -14.55 14.44 -5.06
CA ASN A 38 -13.29 14.54 -4.35
C ASN A 38 -12.26 15.46 -5.06
N PRO A 39 -11.95 16.65 -4.52
CA PRO A 39 -11.03 17.61 -5.14
C PRO A 39 -9.55 17.21 -5.02
N THR A 40 -9.22 16.10 -4.34
CA THR A 40 -7.83 15.65 -4.14
C THR A 40 -7.32 14.75 -5.26
N ILE A 41 -8.14 14.44 -6.28
CA ILE A 41 -7.72 13.63 -7.42
C ILE A 41 -6.85 14.45 -8.38
N PRO A 42 -5.77 13.90 -8.94
CA PRO A 42 -5.03 14.56 -10.01
C PRO A 42 -5.91 14.79 -11.25
N GLU A 43 -5.79 15.95 -11.91
CA GLU A 43 -6.64 16.33 -13.04
C GLU A 43 -6.55 15.32 -14.19
N GLU A 44 -5.34 14.91 -14.55
CA GLU A 44 -5.06 13.97 -15.66
C GLU A 44 -5.07 12.49 -15.25
N ALA A 45 -5.57 12.16 -14.04
CA ALA A 45 -5.57 10.80 -13.54
C ALA A 45 -6.32 9.85 -14.47
N GLN A 46 -5.63 8.81 -14.97
CA GLN A 46 -6.17 7.80 -15.88
C GLN A 46 -5.50 6.43 -15.72
N PHE A 47 -6.28 5.37 -15.92
CA PHE A 47 -5.78 4.01 -16.08
C PHE A 47 -5.43 3.75 -17.55
N ILE A 48 -4.17 3.41 -17.82
CA ILE A 48 -3.63 3.14 -19.17
C ILE A 48 -3.86 1.70 -19.59
N SER A 49 -3.57 0.75 -18.70
CA SER A 49 -3.67 -0.68 -19.01
C SER A 49 -3.94 -1.49 -17.75
N ALA A 50 -4.57 -2.65 -17.94
CA ALA A 50 -4.78 -3.66 -16.92
C ALA A 50 -4.05 -4.93 -17.36
N LYS A 51 -3.44 -5.63 -16.41
CA LYS A 51 -2.86 -6.95 -16.62
C LYS A 51 -3.43 -7.92 -15.60
N LYS A 52 -4.07 -8.99 -16.06
CA LYS A 52 -4.52 -10.06 -15.17
C LYS A 52 -3.31 -10.82 -14.62
N ILE A 53 -3.29 -11.05 -13.31
CA ILE A 53 -2.26 -11.83 -12.62
C ILE A 53 -2.92 -13.01 -11.88
N ASN A 54 -2.09 -13.94 -11.40
CA ASN A 54 -2.56 -15.14 -10.71
C ASN A 54 -3.54 -14.81 -9.57
N HIS A 55 -4.46 -15.74 -9.30
CA HIS A 55 -5.50 -15.64 -8.28
C HIS A 55 -6.56 -14.54 -8.53
N GLY A 56 -6.75 -14.12 -9.78
CA GLY A 56 -7.83 -13.19 -10.16
C GLY A 56 -7.61 -11.74 -9.77
N GLN A 57 -6.38 -11.39 -9.43
CA GLN A 57 -6.00 -10.02 -9.17
C GLN A 57 -5.62 -9.33 -10.48
N VAL A 58 -5.66 -8.00 -10.47
CA VAL A 58 -5.40 -7.18 -11.65
C VAL A 58 -4.34 -6.14 -11.31
N LEU A 59 -3.31 -6.06 -12.14
CA LEU A 59 -2.28 -5.02 -12.06
C LEU A 59 -2.60 -3.91 -13.05
N TYR A 60 -2.81 -2.71 -12.54
CA TYR A 60 -3.09 -1.53 -13.34
C TYR A 60 -1.85 -0.65 -13.52
N LYS A 61 -1.66 -0.14 -14.74
CA LYS A 61 -0.75 0.96 -15.06
C LYS A 61 -1.57 2.25 -15.13
N VAL A 62 -1.07 3.30 -14.50
CA VAL A 62 -1.67 4.64 -14.49
C VAL A 62 -0.76 5.64 -15.20
N ASP A 63 -1.32 6.80 -15.54
CA ASP A 63 -0.70 7.93 -16.23
C ASP A 63 0.57 8.44 -15.55
N SER A 64 0.51 8.65 -14.23
CA SER A 64 1.55 9.36 -13.49
C SER A 64 1.88 8.73 -12.14
N PRO A 65 3.07 9.02 -11.57
CA PRO A 65 3.40 8.68 -10.20
C PRO A 65 2.45 9.30 -9.17
N GLU A 66 1.94 10.50 -9.46
CA GLU A 66 1.01 11.24 -8.60
C GLU A 66 -0.33 10.52 -8.48
N THR A 67 -0.89 10.05 -9.61
CA THR A 67 -2.09 9.19 -9.60
C THR A 67 -1.87 7.90 -8.84
N ALA A 68 -0.69 7.28 -8.98
CA ALA A 68 -0.36 6.08 -8.24
C ALA A 68 -0.25 6.34 -6.72
N ASP A 69 0.32 7.46 -6.32
CA ASP A 69 0.47 7.85 -4.91
C ASP A 69 -0.87 8.23 -4.30
N TRP A 70 -1.74 8.94 -5.03
CA TRP A 70 -3.11 9.20 -4.60
C TRP A 70 -3.88 7.90 -4.40
N LEU A 71 -3.82 6.97 -5.36
CA LEU A 71 -4.45 5.65 -5.22
C LEU A 71 -3.92 4.88 -4.01
N ARG A 72 -2.62 4.97 -3.69
CA ARG A 72 -2.04 4.31 -2.50
C ARG A 72 -2.38 4.99 -1.17
N SER A 73 -2.78 6.26 -1.21
CA SER A 73 -3.16 7.01 -0.01
C SER A 73 -4.43 6.44 0.62
N SER A 74 -4.59 6.57 1.94
CA SER A 74 -5.80 6.08 2.63
C SER A 74 -7.07 6.76 2.11
N ALA A 75 -6.99 8.03 1.72
CA ALA A 75 -8.14 8.78 1.21
C ALA A 75 -8.49 8.36 -0.22
N GLY A 76 -7.50 8.35 -1.11
CA GLY A 76 -7.70 7.99 -2.52
C GLY A 76 -8.09 6.52 -2.71
N ALA A 77 -7.47 5.59 -1.97
CA ALA A 77 -7.85 4.18 -2.00
C ALA A 77 -9.32 3.99 -1.60
N LYS A 78 -9.75 4.62 -0.50
CA LYS A 78 -11.12 4.50 0.01
C LYS A 78 -12.12 5.12 -0.96
N ALA A 79 -11.81 6.30 -1.50
CA ALA A 79 -12.67 7.00 -2.45
C ALA A 79 -12.83 6.21 -3.77
N PHE A 80 -11.73 5.63 -4.28
CA PHE A 80 -11.77 4.82 -5.48
C PHE A 80 -12.52 3.49 -5.27
N ILE A 81 -12.23 2.76 -4.18
CA ILE A 81 -12.88 1.48 -3.89
C ILE A 81 -14.40 1.64 -3.74
N ALA A 82 -14.85 2.73 -3.11
CA ALA A 82 -16.28 3.03 -2.96
C ALA A 82 -17.03 3.08 -4.32
N ASN A 83 -16.37 3.54 -5.38
CA ASN A 83 -16.96 3.66 -6.72
C ASN A 83 -16.63 2.46 -7.63
N PHE A 84 -15.52 1.77 -7.41
CA PHE A 84 -15.09 0.64 -8.26
C PHE A 84 -15.88 -0.64 -7.98
N GLY A 85 -16.31 -0.84 -6.74
CA GLY A 85 -17.25 -1.87 -6.35
C GLY A 85 -17.09 -2.33 -4.91
N PRO A 86 -18.17 -2.83 -4.28
CA PRO A 86 -18.02 -3.59 -3.04
C PRO A 86 -17.09 -4.77 -3.34
N ASN A 87 -16.32 -5.22 -2.37
CA ASN A 87 -15.47 -6.42 -2.50
C ASN A 87 -14.17 -6.22 -3.32
N VAL A 88 -13.63 -5.00 -3.41
CA VAL A 88 -12.32 -4.79 -4.05
C VAL A 88 -11.36 -4.13 -3.08
N SER A 89 -10.12 -4.63 -3.03
CA SER A 89 -9.05 -4.05 -2.21
C SER A 89 -7.90 -3.56 -3.08
N LEU A 90 -7.40 -2.37 -2.78
CA LEU A 90 -6.21 -1.84 -3.41
C LEU A 90 -4.98 -2.35 -2.64
N ALA A 91 -4.19 -3.20 -3.27
CA ALA A 91 -2.99 -3.76 -2.66
C ALA A 91 -1.80 -2.80 -2.88
N THR A 92 -1.48 -2.04 -1.84
CA THR A 92 -0.20 -1.33 -1.75
C THR A 92 0.86 -2.29 -1.22
N LYS A 93 1.83 -2.66 -2.08
CA LYS A 93 2.99 -3.46 -1.67
C LYS A 93 4.02 -2.52 -1.02
N PRO A 94 4.26 -2.64 0.30
CA PRO A 94 5.32 -1.89 0.96
C PRO A 94 6.71 -2.39 0.52
N PHE A 95 7.71 -1.55 0.79
CA PHE A 95 9.13 -1.80 0.61
C PHE A 95 9.73 -2.18 1.98
N PRO A 96 10.07 -3.46 2.20
CA PRO A 96 10.64 -3.89 3.47
C PRO A 96 12.10 -3.42 3.58
N VAL A 97 12.42 -2.74 4.67
CA VAL A 97 13.80 -2.33 5.04
C VAL A 97 14.22 -3.06 6.31
N LEU A 98 15.45 -3.60 6.31
CA LEU A 98 16.05 -4.24 7.48
C LEU A 98 16.68 -3.16 8.38
N VAL A 99 16.29 -3.14 9.65
CA VAL A 99 16.92 -2.28 10.66
C VAL A 99 17.61 -3.14 11.69
N GLU A 100 18.89 -2.87 11.90
CA GLU A 100 19.73 -3.67 12.78
C GLU A 100 19.89 -3.08 14.17
N TYR A 101 20.19 -3.96 15.14
CA TYR A 101 20.59 -3.58 16.50
C TYR A 101 19.58 -2.73 17.29
N VAL A 102 18.29 -2.89 17.03
CA VAL A 102 17.24 -2.13 17.71
C VAL A 102 17.05 -2.61 19.15
N PRO A 103 17.05 -1.72 20.15
CA PRO A 103 16.81 -2.09 21.54
C PRO A 103 15.46 -2.79 21.73
N LEU A 104 15.41 -3.86 22.52
CA LEU A 104 14.14 -4.58 22.79
C LEU A 104 13.08 -3.75 23.53
N ARG A 105 13.48 -2.62 24.12
CA ARG A 105 12.56 -1.64 24.74
C ARG A 105 11.78 -0.83 23.70
N PHE A 106 12.16 -0.89 22.42
CA PHE A 106 11.45 -0.23 21.34
C PHE A 106 10.08 -0.88 21.17
N ASN A 107 9.02 -0.09 21.30
CA ASN A 107 7.66 -0.56 21.13
C ASN A 107 7.24 -0.42 19.65
N THR A 108 7.22 -1.55 18.93
CA THR A 108 6.83 -1.63 17.52
C THR A 108 5.34 -1.36 17.27
N ASP A 109 4.52 -1.57 18.30
CA ASP A 109 3.06 -1.51 18.21
C ASP A 109 2.52 -0.12 18.57
N ASN A 110 3.38 0.78 19.10
CA ASN A 110 3.01 2.14 19.42
C ASN A 110 3.16 3.06 18.19
N PRO A 111 2.06 3.61 17.65
CA PRO A 111 2.11 4.50 16.49
C PRO A 111 2.96 5.75 16.71
N SER A 112 2.98 6.29 17.93
CA SER A 112 3.78 7.48 18.29
C SER A 112 5.27 7.20 18.16
N THR A 113 5.72 6.01 18.56
CA THR A 113 7.13 5.60 18.42
C THR A 113 7.55 5.53 16.95
N LEU A 114 6.62 5.14 16.06
CA LEU A 114 6.87 5.18 14.61
C LEU A 114 6.96 6.61 14.08
N ARG A 115 6.10 7.52 14.57
CA ARG A 115 6.16 8.94 14.17
C ARG A 115 7.45 9.61 14.64
N ASP A 116 7.90 9.29 15.86
CA ASP A 116 9.19 9.77 16.38
C ASP A 116 10.36 9.26 15.53
N MET A 117 10.27 8.01 15.06
CA MET A 117 11.27 7.42 14.18
C MET A 117 11.28 8.10 12.82
N GLU A 118 10.11 8.38 12.24
CA GLU A 118 10.00 9.13 10.99
C GLU A 118 10.63 10.52 11.12
N SER A 119 10.25 11.25 12.18
CA SER A 119 10.76 12.59 12.47
C SER A 119 12.28 12.63 12.64
N LYS A 120 12.87 11.64 13.33
CA LYS A 120 14.32 11.55 13.54
C LYS A 120 15.13 11.16 12.31
N ASN A 121 14.49 10.61 11.28
CA ASN A 121 15.17 10.15 10.06
C ASN A 121 14.74 10.99 8.84
N ASP A 122 14.18 12.17 9.07
CA ASP A 122 13.69 13.08 8.03
C ASP A 122 12.73 12.42 7.05
N LEU A 123 11.91 11.48 7.54
CA LEU A 123 10.89 10.81 6.75
C LEU A 123 9.55 11.57 6.88
N PRO A 124 8.75 11.59 5.80
CA PRO A 124 7.39 12.09 5.87
C PRO A 124 6.57 11.36 6.94
N THR A 125 5.71 12.11 7.64
CA THR A 125 4.75 11.50 8.56
C THR A 125 3.85 10.55 7.79
N GLY A 126 3.87 9.27 8.15
CA GLY A 126 3.11 8.22 7.46
C GLY A 126 3.95 7.31 6.57
N ALA A 127 5.24 7.58 6.39
CA ALA A 127 6.13 6.80 5.53
C ALA A 127 6.26 5.33 6.00
N ILE A 128 6.34 5.12 7.32
CA ILE A 128 6.40 3.79 7.94
C ILE A 128 4.97 3.29 8.17
N LYS A 129 4.59 2.26 7.41
CA LYS A 129 3.28 1.59 7.53
C LYS A 129 3.19 0.72 8.77
N SER A 130 4.21 -0.09 9.01
CA SER A 130 4.26 -1.03 10.12
C SER A 130 5.69 -1.47 10.38
N THR A 131 5.93 -2.02 11.58
CA THR A 131 7.22 -2.59 11.94
C THR A 131 7.02 -3.98 12.52
N ARG A 132 7.98 -4.88 12.30
CA ARG A 132 7.90 -6.25 12.79
C ARG A 132 9.27 -6.74 13.22
N TRP A 133 9.33 -7.38 14.39
CA TRP A 133 10.53 -8.12 14.80
C TRP A 133 10.78 -9.31 13.88
N ILE A 134 12.02 -9.44 13.41
CA ILE A 134 12.44 -10.60 12.62
C ILE A 134 12.49 -11.84 13.51
N LYS A 135 12.98 -11.68 14.76
CA LYS A 135 13.08 -12.75 15.74
C LYS A 135 11.89 -12.70 16.71
N PRO A 136 11.04 -13.74 16.75
CA PRO A 136 9.91 -13.80 17.67
C PRO A 136 10.42 -13.95 19.11
N ILE A 137 9.59 -13.55 20.08
CA ILE A 137 10.04 -13.36 21.47
C ILE A 137 10.51 -14.67 22.10
N GLU A 138 9.87 -15.79 21.75
CA GLU A 138 10.15 -17.14 22.23
C GLU A 138 11.52 -17.65 21.81
N ARG A 139 12.09 -17.07 20.73
CA ARG A 139 13.41 -17.45 20.22
C ARG A 139 14.53 -16.54 20.72
N ARG A 140 14.23 -15.49 21.48
CA ARG A 140 15.24 -14.54 21.98
C ARG A 140 16.00 -15.14 23.16
N SER A 141 17.30 -14.89 23.23
CA SER A 141 18.07 -15.29 24.40
C SER A 141 17.67 -14.41 25.60
N PRO A 142 17.63 -14.94 26.85
CA PRO A 142 17.22 -14.15 28.01
C PRO A 142 18.06 -12.89 28.24
N GLN A 143 19.34 -12.91 27.84
CA GLN A 143 20.27 -11.78 27.98
C GLN A 143 20.31 -10.88 26.73
N GLN A 144 19.54 -11.19 25.69
CA GLN A 144 19.52 -10.42 24.46
C GLN A 144 18.93 -9.02 24.73
N ARG A 145 19.67 -7.96 24.40
CA ARG A 145 19.24 -6.56 24.62
C ARG A 145 18.80 -5.84 23.34
N ARG A 146 19.15 -6.40 22.19
CA ARG A 146 18.91 -5.83 20.86
C ARG A 146 18.42 -6.91 19.90
N ALA A 147 17.63 -6.55 18.89
CA ALA A 147 17.20 -7.43 17.81
C ALA A 147 17.02 -6.65 16.50
N HIS A 148 16.69 -7.37 15.42
CA HIS A 148 16.47 -6.77 14.10
C HIS A 148 14.97 -6.61 13.83
N LEU A 149 14.64 -5.50 13.16
CA LEU A 149 13.30 -5.16 12.72
C LEU A 149 13.22 -5.17 11.18
N THR A 150 12.02 -5.43 10.67
CA THR A 150 11.63 -5.06 9.32
C THR A 150 10.71 -3.84 9.42
N LEU A 151 11.04 -2.76 8.72
CA LEU A 151 10.15 -1.62 8.49
C LEU A 151 9.45 -1.82 7.15
N GLU A 152 8.13 -1.65 7.12
CA GLU A 152 7.36 -1.64 5.88
C GLU A 152 7.14 -0.19 5.47
N ILE A 153 7.89 0.29 4.47
CA ILE A 153 7.81 1.68 3.99
C ILE A 153 6.95 1.76 2.73
N LEU A 154 6.13 2.80 2.59
CA LEU A 154 5.16 2.89 1.49
C LEU A 154 5.78 3.35 0.17
N LYS A 155 6.77 4.24 0.21
CA LYS A 155 7.40 4.82 -0.98
C LYS A 155 8.82 4.31 -1.16
N PRO A 156 9.24 4.07 -2.42
CA PRO A 156 10.61 3.64 -2.68
C PRO A 156 11.64 4.73 -2.34
N GLY A 157 11.30 6.01 -2.56
CA GLY A 157 12.18 7.14 -2.20
C GLY A 157 12.47 7.17 -0.70
N ASP A 158 11.41 7.17 0.11
CA ASP A 158 11.49 7.11 1.58
C ASP A 158 12.26 5.86 2.05
N ALA A 159 12.04 4.70 1.41
CA ALA A 159 12.75 3.47 1.76
C ALA A 159 14.25 3.59 1.49
N ASN A 160 14.64 4.16 0.36
CA ASN A 160 16.04 4.35 0.00
C ASN A 160 16.76 5.34 0.93
N GLN A 161 16.06 6.33 1.48
CA GLN A 161 16.63 7.28 2.45
C GLN A 161 17.01 6.63 3.78
N THR A 162 16.43 5.47 4.10
CA THR A 162 16.68 4.74 5.36
C THR A 162 17.81 3.71 5.29
N ILE A 163 18.49 3.59 4.13
CA ILE A 163 19.55 2.61 3.87
C ILE A 163 20.93 3.29 3.93
#